data_AF-A0A843A0J5-F1
#
_entry.id   AF-A0A843A0J5-F1
#
_cell.length_a   1.000
_cell.length_b   1.000
_cell.length_c   1.000
_cell.angle_alpha   90.00
_cell.angle_beta   90.00
_cell.angle_gamma   90.00
#
_symmetry.space_group_name_H-M   'P 1'
#
loop_
_entity.id
_entity.type
_entity.pdbx_description
1 polymer ?
#
loop_
_entity_poly.entity_id
_entity_poly.type
_entity_poly.pdbx_seq_one_letter_code
_entity_poly.pdbx_strand_id
1 'polypeptide(L)'
;MNDLLIFTTAAGLYKVYADLFRFCCNRAYPEYDVEILECDDEQTAYESACIRFLLIPVFSKTKYTYITDIDMMICPETPSLLNFHLNEIKQTGLCYSNVPRWKEPMGENRMTGLHFVTDDWWDKTNNARHYELNRLLNAEIGSCKCEDELMLMRIIKASGLPVTERGHLVSRHHGIHLGTLRDQRDKTLQQRRNAVKSRVSVEKALYWLNLVDTPEYRGIFKEIIKRDLQAVWELRELEKYCRQIAGRP
;
A
#
# COMPACT_ATOMS: atom_id res chain seq x y z
N MET A 1 3.16 2.74 24.09
CA MET A 1 3.30 3.45 22.80
C MET A 1 3.44 2.36 21.76
N ASN A 2 2.71 2.42 20.67
CA ASN A 2 2.75 1.37 19.65
C ASN A 2 4.08 1.44 18.90
N ASP A 3 4.64 0.28 18.55
CA ASP A 3 5.98 0.22 17.93
C ASP A 3 5.95 0.51 16.42
N LEU A 4 4.80 0.33 15.77
CA LEU A 4 4.61 0.45 14.33
C LEU A 4 3.49 1.44 13.99
N LEU A 5 3.81 2.34 13.06
CA LEU A 5 2.86 3.20 12.36
C LEU A 5 2.63 2.68 10.93
N ILE A 6 1.37 2.47 10.55
CA ILE A 6 0.97 2.31 9.15
C ILE A 6 0.69 3.70 8.59
N PHE A 7 1.45 4.11 7.57
CA PHE A 7 1.39 5.44 6.99
C PHE A 7 1.03 5.41 5.51
N THR A 8 0.18 6.33 5.09
CA THR A 8 -0.14 6.53 3.68
C THR A 8 -0.66 7.95 3.42
N THR A 9 -0.82 8.29 2.15
CA THR A 9 -1.40 9.54 1.66
C THR A 9 -2.64 9.24 0.83
N ALA A 10 -3.59 10.17 0.83
CA ALA A 10 -4.82 10.04 0.05
C ALA A 10 -5.13 11.36 -0.67
N ALA A 11 -5.22 11.33 -2.00
CA ALA A 11 -5.60 12.48 -2.82
C ALA A 11 -6.65 12.11 -3.88
N GLY A 12 -7.38 13.12 -4.34
CA GLY A 12 -8.43 12.99 -5.34
C GLY A 12 -9.40 11.85 -5.03
N LEU A 13 -9.64 10.98 -6.02
CA LEU A 13 -10.54 9.83 -5.88
C LEU A 13 -10.14 8.87 -4.76
N TYR A 14 -8.88 8.87 -4.30
CA TYR A 14 -8.45 7.93 -3.28
C TYR A 14 -8.88 8.30 -1.86
N LYS A 15 -9.28 9.55 -1.63
CA LYS A 15 -9.82 9.97 -0.31
C LYS A 15 -11.02 9.15 0.13
N VAL A 16 -11.84 8.67 -0.81
CA VAL A 16 -13.02 7.86 -0.48
C VAL A 16 -12.65 6.51 0.15
N TYR A 17 -11.41 6.03 -0.05
CA TYR A 17 -10.92 4.79 0.54
C TYR A 17 -10.30 4.98 1.93
N ALA A 18 -10.10 6.21 2.42
CA ALA A 18 -9.38 6.45 3.65
C ALA A 18 -10.04 5.78 4.88
N ASP A 19 -11.35 5.91 5.02
CA ASP A 19 -12.09 5.28 6.12
C ASP A 19 -12.07 3.76 6.02
N LEU A 20 -12.20 3.22 4.81
CA LEU A 20 -12.10 1.78 4.58
C LEU A 20 -10.71 1.27 4.93
N PHE A 21 -9.66 1.92 4.43
CA PHE A 21 -8.28 1.58 4.73
C PHE A 21 -8.02 1.58 6.24
N ARG A 22 -8.43 2.64 6.94
CA ARG A 22 -8.30 2.75 8.39
C ARG A 22 -9.01 1.63 9.12
N PHE A 23 -10.25 1.33 8.72
CA PHE A 23 -11.04 0.24 9.28
C PHE A 23 -10.33 -1.11 9.10
N CYS A 24 -9.82 -1.38 7.90
CA CYS A 24 -9.09 -2.60 7.60
C CYS A 24 -7.82 -2.74 8.45
N CYS A 25 -7.02 -1.67 8.57
CA CYS A 25 -5.82 -1.65 9.39
C CYS A 25 -6.13 -1.92 10.87
N ASN A 26 -7.09 -1.18 11.45
CA ASN A 26 -7.46 -1.33 12.86
C ASN A 26 -8.04 -2.70 13.18
N ARG A 27 -8.67 -3.36 12.21
CA ARG A 27 -9.14 -4.74 12.38
C ARG A 27 -8.02 -5.76 12.29
N ALA A 28 -7.13 -5.59 11.32
CA ALA A 28 -6.01 -6.51 11.10
C ALA A 28 -4.98 -6.42 12.24
N TYR A 29 -4.72 -5.20 12.70
CA TYR A 29 -3.69 -4.86 13.66
C TYR A 29 -4.17 -3.76 14.62
N PRO A 30 -5.05 -4.10 15.59
CA PRO A 30 -5.57 -3.13 16.56
C PRO A 30 -4.49 -2.50 17.44
N GLU A 31 -3.29 -3.09 17.48
CA GLU A 31 -2.14 -2.62 18.23
C GLU A 31 -1.21 -1.68 17.45
N TYR A 32 -1.48 -1.39 16.16
CA TYR A 32 -0.68 -0.46 15.36
C TYR A 32 -1.38 0.90 15.25
N ASP A 33 -0.57 1.95 15.16
CA ASP A 33 -1.08 3.27 14.82
C ASP A 33 -1.31 3.36 13.31
N VAL A 34 -2.30 4.17 12.90
CA VAL A 34 -2.62 4.38 11.48
C VAL A 34 -2.72 5.87 11.21
N GLU A 35 -1.88 6.37 10.32
CA GLU A 35 -1.90 7.77 9.86
C GLU A 35 -2.16 7.81 8.36
N ILE A 36 -3.17 8.60 8.00
CA ILE A 36 -3.52 8.88 6.61
C ILE A 36 -3.44 10.39 6.44
N LEU A 37 -2.52 10.85 5.61
CA LEU A 37 -2.45 12.24 5.24
C LEU A 37 -3.33 12.50 4.01
N GLU A 38 -4.44 13.18 4.20
CA GLU A 38 -5.28 13.62 3.09
C GLU A 38 -4.64 14.86 2.44
N CYS A 39 -4.31 14.75 1.16
CA CYS A 39 -3.73 15.84 0.38
C CYS A 39 -4.83 16.70 -0.25
N ASP A 40 -4.49 17.87 -0.79
CA ASP A 40 -5.47 18.72 -1.46
C ASP A 40 -6.10 18.08 -2.70
N ASP A 41 -7.32 18.50 -3.05
CA ASP A 41 -8.08 17.94 -4.18
C ASP A 41 -7.44 18.20 -5.54
N GLU A 42 -6.55 19.18 -5.62
CA GLU A 42 -5.80 19.52 -6.83
C GLU A 42 -4.67 18.53 -7.13
N GLN A 43 -4.23 17.75 -6.14
CA GLN A 43 -3.18 16.76 -6.33
C GLN A 43 -3.71 15.50 -7.01
N THR A 44 -2.95 15.03 -7.99
CA THR A 44 -3.20 13.75 -8.64
C THR A 44 -2.88 12.60 -7.69
N ALA A 45 -3.47 11.43 -7.99
CA ALA A 45 -3.15 10.20 -7.30
C ALA A 45 -1.67 9.80 -7.40
N TYR A 46 -1.01 10.13 -8.51
CA TYR A 46 0.40 9.79 -8.74
C TYR A 46 1.32 10.67 -7.91
N GLU A 47 1.03 11.97 -7.81
CA GLU A 47 1.74 12.89 -6.92
C GLU A 47 1.57 12.45 -5.46
N SER A 48 0.35 12.13 -5.04
CA SER A 48 0.07 11.63 -3.70
C SER A 48 0.86 10.35 -3.38
N ALA A 49 0.93 9.40 -4.32
CA ALA A 49 1.72 8.18 -4.16
C ALA A 49 3.23 8.45 -4.03
N CYS A 50 3.74 9.54 -4.61
CA CYS A 50 5.12 9.97 -4.39
C CYS A 50 5.28 10.58 -2.98
N ILE A 51 4.39 11.49 -2.60
CA ILE A 51 4.48 12.29 -1.37
C ILE A 51 4.67 11.45 -0.10
N ARG A 52 4.05 10.26 0.00
CA ARG A 52 4.21 9.37 1.17
C ARG A 52 5.66 8.92 1.46
N PHE A 53 6.56 8.94 0.47
CA PHE A 53 7.97 8.61 0.68
C PHE A 53 8.81 9.85 1.03
N LEU A 54 8.26 11.04 0.86
CA LEU A 54 8.94 12.31 1.06
C LEU A 54 8.67 12.88 2.45
N LEU A 55 7.44 12.70 2.95
CA LEU A 55 7.00 13.25 4.23
C LEU A 55 7.33 12.34 5.41
N ILE A 56 7.74 12.95 6.52
CA ILE A 56 7.85 12.29 7.82
C ILE A 56 6.44 12.32 8.45
N PRO A 57 5.88 11.18 8.87
CA PRO A 57 4.56 11.15 9.51
C PRO A 57 4.53 12.00 10.79
N VAL A 58 3.38 12.63 11.08
CA VAL A 58 3.22 13.48 12.28
C VAL A 58 3.31 12.65 13.55
N PHE A 59 2.85 11.40 13.51
CA PHE A 59 2.94 10.45 14.62
C PHE A 59 4.29 9.71 14.67
N SER A 60 5.40 10.33 14.24
CA SER A 60 6.77 9.74 14.20
C SER A 60 7.37 9.32 15.56
N LYS A 61 6.57 9.17 16.61
CA LYS A 61 7.00 8.60 17.89
C LYS A 61 7.11 7.07 17.84
N THR A 62 6.66 6.43 16.77
CA THR A 62 6.82 4.99 16.55
C THR A 62 8.22 4.67 16.05
N LYS A 63 8.80 3.57 16.51
CA LYS A 63 10.14 3.11 16.08
C LYS A 63 10.18 2.70 14.61
N TYR A 64 9.05 2.24 14.08
CA TYR A 64 8.94 1.72 12.73
C TYR A 64 7.77 2.37 11.99
N THR A 65 7.91 2.51 10.67
CA THR A 65 6.84 2.99 9.79
C THR A 65 6.68 2.02 8.62
N TYR A 66 5.46 1.61 8.35
CA TYR A 66 5.08 0.88 7.14
C TYR A 66 4.33 1.82 6.20
N ILE A 67 5.02 2.26 5.15
CA ILE A 67 4.51 3.15 4.11
C ILE A 67 3.82 2.30 3.05
N THR A 68 2.55 2.58 2.76
CA THR A 68 1.72 1.72 1.90
C THR A 68 0.71 2.47 1.02
N ASP A 69 0.01 1.74 0.15
CA ASP A 69 -1.06 2.25 -0.71
C ASP A 69 -2.38 2.34 0.06
N ILE A 70 -3.10 3.45 -0.11
CA ILE A 70 -4.41 3.70 0.51
C ILE A 70 -5.50 2.74 0.02
N ASP A 71 -5.30 2.12 -1.14
CA ASP A 71 -6.26 1.20 -1.74
C ASP A 71 -5.93 -0.27 -1.44
N MET A 72 -5.07 -0.50 -0.45
CA MET A 72 -4.76 -1.82 0.06
C MET A 72 -5.66 -2.16 1.24
N MET A 73 -6.45 -3.22 1.08
CA MET A 73 -7.25 -3.77 2.17
C MET A 73 -6.39 -4.77 2.96
N ILE A 74 -5.86 -4.33 4.10
CA ILE A 74 -4.90 -5.10 4.92
C ILE A 74 -5.57 -6.29 5.61
N CYS A 75 -4.87 -7.43 5.65
CA CYS A 75 -5.30 -8.64 6.36
C CYS A 75 -4.33 -8.97 7.51
N PRO A 76 -4.79 -9.59 8.61
CA PRO A 76 -3.90 -10.14 9.61
C PRO A 76 -3.07 -11.27 9.01
N GLU A 77 -1.83 -11.40 9.48
CA GLU A 77 -0.84 -12.34 8.94
C GLU A 77 -0.09 -13.05 10.05
N THR A 78 0.45 -14.23 9.71
CA THR A 78 1.37 -15.00 10.56
C THR A 78 2.66 -15.31 9.79
N PRO A 79 3.83 -14.85 10.25
CA PRO A 79 4.05 -13.84 11.30
C PRO A 79 3.34 -12.50 11.02
N SER A 80 3.18 -11.69 12.07
CA SER A 80 2.63 -10.33 11.93
C SER A 80 3.47 -9.46 11.00
N LEU A 81 2.85 -8.42 10.45
CA LEU A 81 3.49 -7.45 9.55
C LEU A 81 4.82 -6.93 10.14
N LEU A 82 4.78 -6.49 11.40
CA LEU A 82 5.97 -6.01 12.10
C LEU A 82 7.05 -7.09 12.18
N ASN A 83 6.73 -8.27 12.70
CA ASN A 83 7.70 -9.34 12.90
C ASN A 83 8.31 -9.84 11.58
N PHE A 84 7.52 -9.87 10.51
CA PHE A 84 8.03 -10.17 9.17
C PHE A 84 9.13 -9.19 8.78
N HIS A 85 8.85 -7.88 8.79
CA HIS A 85 9.82 -6.88 8.35
C HIS A 85 11.02 -6.72 9.30
N LEU A 86 10.84 -6.94 10.62
CA LEU A 86 11.97 -6.95 11.56
C LEU A 86 12.95 -8.09 11.28
N ASN A 87 12.44 -9.27 10.92
CA ASN A 87 13.31 -10.38 10.54
C ASN A 87 14.10 -10.04 9.27
N GLU A 88 13.49 -9.37 8.29
CA GLU A 88 14.16 -8.95 7.06
C GLU A 88 15.24 -7.89 7.32
N ILE A 89 14.94 -6.87 8.13
CA ILE A 89 15.92 -5.87 8.57
C ILE A 89 17.09 -6.53 9.29
N LYS A 90 16.81 -7.51 10.17
CA LYS A 90 17.85 -8.25 10.88
C LYS A 90 18.74 -9.06 9.93
N GLN A 91 18.17 -9.67 8.90
CA GLN A 91 18.92 -10.47 7.93
C GLN A 91 19.78 -9.62 6.99
N THR A 92 19.23 -8.49 6.54
CA THR A 92 19.90 -7.60 5.57
C THR A 92 20.85 -6.60 6.23
N GLY A 93 20.63 -6.28 7.51
CA GLY A 93 21.32 -5.20 8.20
C GLY A 93 20.92 -3.79 7.74
N LEU A 94 19.85 -3.66 6.96
CA LEU A 94 19.37 -2.40 6.41
C LEU A 94 18.41 -1.68 7.37
N CYS A 95 18.29 -0.36 7.26
CA CYS A 95 17.28 0.41 7.98
C CYS A 95 15.88 0.34 7.34
N TYR A 96 15.68 -0.55 6.37
CA TYR A 96 14.40 -0.72 5.68
C TYR A 96 14.21 -2.16 5.16
N SER A 97 12.97 -2.52 4.86
CA SER A 97 12.58 -3.75 4.17
C SER A 97 11.69 -3.42 2.98
N ASN A 98 12.16 -3.74 1.77
CA ASN A 98 11.46 -3.54 0.50
C ASN A 98 12.05 -4.45 -0.59
N VAL A 99 11.24 -4.78 -1.60
CA VAL A 99 11.59 -5.68 -2.71
C VAL A 99 11.93 -4.89 -3.97
N PRO A 100 13.13 -5.06 -4.55
CA PRO A 100 13.44 -4.46 -5.85
C PRO A 100 12.74 -5.24 -6.98
N ARG A 101 12.24 -4.49 -7.96
CA ARG A 101 11.63 -4.99 -9.19
C ARG A 101 12.55 -4.69 -10.37
N TRP A 102 13.19 -5.74 -10.85
CA TRP A 102 14.09 -5.70 -11.99
C TRP A 102 13.30 -5.89 -13.29
N LYS A 103 13.38 -4.94 -14.21
CA LYS A 103 12.80 -5.06 -15.56
C LYS A 103 13.92 -5.32 -16.58
N GLU A 104 14.16 -6.59 -16.86
CA GLU A 104 15.02 -7.02 -17.96
C GLU A 104 14.30 -6.85 -19.32
N PRO A 105 14.98 -6.48 -20.43
CA PRO A 105 16.34 -5.94 -20.56
C PRO A 105 16.38 -4.41 -20.75
N MET A 106 15.25 -3.69 -20.72
CA MET A 106 15.17 -2.26 -21.09
C MET A 106 14.41 -1.37 -20.09
N GLY A 107 14.04 -1.87 -18.91
CA GLY A 107 13.29 -1.07 -17.95
C GLY A 107 14.16 -0.56 -16.80
N GLU A 108 13.80 0.61 -16.27
CA GLU A 108 14.40 1.10 -15.04
C GLU A 108 14.03 0.19 -13.85
N ASN A 109 15.04 -0.10 -13.02
CA ASN A 109 14.84 -0.82 -11.77
C ASN A 109 14.09 0.08 -10.79
N ARG A 110 13.06 -0.47 -10.17
CA ARG A 110 12.19 0.25 -9.22
C ARG A 110 12.04 -0.54 -7.93
N MET A 111 11.61 0.09 -6.86
CA MET A 111 11.21 -0.62 -5.63
C MET A 111 9.76 -1.09 -5.73
N THR A 112 9.23 -1.81 -4.74
CA THR A 112 7.77 -1.90 -4.58
C THR A 112 7.25 -0.63 -3.94
N GLY A 113 5.99 -0.27 -4.24
CA GLY A 113 5.28 0.85 -3.59
C GLY A 113 4.99 0.64 -2.09
N LEU A 114 5.42 -0.49 -1.53
CA LEU A 114 5.33 -0.82 -0.11
C LEU A 114 6.72 -0.72 0.51
N HIS A 115 6.85 -0.02 1.64
CA HIS A 115 8.17 0.26 2.23
C HIS A 115 8.10 0.27 3.75
N PHE A 116 8.79 -0.66 4.39
CA PHE A 116 8.94 -0.69 5.85
C PHE A 116 10.27 -0.05 6.24
N VAL A 117 10.27 0.88 7.20
CA VAL A 117 11.45 1.65 7.59
C VAL A 117 11.60 1.76 9.11
N THR A 118 12.85 1.92 9.55
CA THR A 118 13.18 2.38 10.91
C THR A 118 13.27 3.92 10.96
N ASP A 119 13.36 4.47 12.15
CA ASP A 119 13.73 5.87 12.41
C ASP A 119 15.01 6.30 11.63
N ASP A 120 16.06 5.49 11.67
CA ASP A 120 17.34 5.74 10.99
C ASP A 120 17.22 5.90 9.46
N TRP A 121 16.19 5.34 8.82
CA TRP A 121 15.96 5.55 7.40
C TRP A 121 15.62 7.01 7.10
N TRP A 122 14.81 7.65 7.95
CA TRP A 122 14.41 9.05 7.75
C TRP A 122 15.61 9.98 7.78
N ASP A 123 16.54 9.75 8.71
CA ASP A 123 17.78 10.51 8.85
C ASP A 123 18.71 10.29 7.66
N LYS A 124 18.98 9.02 7.33
CA LYS A 124 19.90 8.65 6.23
C LYS A 124 19.41 9.12 4.86
N THR A 125 18.10 9.21 4.67
CA THR A 125 17.50 9.61 3.38
C THR A 125 17.10 11.07 3.29
N ASN A 126 17.29 11.87 4.36
CA ASN A 126 16.76 13.23 4.45
C ASN A 126 17.13 14.11 3.26
N ASN A 127 18.40 14.14 2.86
CA ASN A 127 18.86 14.96 1.74
C ASN A 127 18.30 14.49 0.40
N ALA A 128 18.25 13.17 0.18
CA ALA A 128 17.71 12.60 -1.06
C ALA A 128 16.19 12.84 -1.17
N ARG A 129 15.45 12.73 -0.07
CA ARG A 129 14.02 13.04 -0.01
C ARG A 129 13.76 14.53 -0.27
N HIS A 130 14.53 15.44 0.32
CA HIS A 130 14.40 16.88 0.02
C HIS A 130 14.69 17.19 -1.44
N TYR A 131 15.68 16.53 -2.05
CA TYR A 131 15.95 16.68 -3.46
C TYR A 131 14.75 16.24 -4.33
N GLU A 132 14.20 15.04 -4.10
CA GLU A 132 13.04 14.56 -4.85
C GLU A 132 11.77 15.39 -4.56
N LEU A 133 11.61 15.94 -3.35
CA LEU A 133 10.53 16.88 -3.05
C LEU A 133 10.63 18.14 -3.91
N ASN A 134 11.82 18.72 -4.05
CA ASN A 134 12.01 19.87 -4.93
C ASN A 134 11.71 19.53 -6.39
N ARG A 135 12.10 18.34 -6.85
CA ARG A 135 11.74 17.86 -8.20
C ARG A 135 10.23 17.75 -8.40
N LEU A 136 9.51 17.23 -7.39
CA LEU A 136 8.05 17.13 -7.42
C LEU A 136 7.40 18.52 -7.49
N LEU A 137 7.84 19.44 -6.63
CA LEU A 137 7.34 20.82 -6.58
C LEU A 137 7.61 21.61 -7.87
N ASN A 138 8.71 21.27 -8.57
CA ASN A 138 9.05 21.86 -9.87
C ASN A 138 8.41 21.11 -11.06
N ALA A 139 7.50 20.17 -10.82
CA ALA A 139 6.85 19.33 -11.83
C ALA A 139 7.82 18.54 -12.71
N GLU A 140 9.01 18.21 -12.20
CA GLU A 140 10.01 17.38 -12.88
C GLU A 140 9.72 15.87 -12.74
N ILE A 141 8.83 15.51 -11.82
CA ILE A 141 8.36 14.14 -11.54
C ILE A 141 6.86 14.19 -11.22
N GLY A 142 6.13 13.08 -11.42
CA GLY A 142 4.77 12.92 -10.87
C GLY A 142 3.65 12.61 -11.86
N SER A 143 3.90 12.53 -13.16
CA SER A 143 2.84 12.29 -14.16
C SER A 143 2.76 10.86 -14.70
N CYS A 144 3.69 9.97 -14.31
CA CYS A 144 3.80 8.64 -14.89
C CYS A 144 3.50 7.49 -13.91
N LYS A 145 2.97 6.39 -14.45
CA LYS A 145 2.70 5.16 -13.69
C LYS A 145 4.03 4.61 -13.15
N CYS A 146 4.07 4.32 -11.84
CA CYS A 146 5.24 3.82 -11.11
C CYS A 146 6.34 4.87 -10.82
N GLU A 147 6.08 6.17 -11.03
CA GLU A 147 7.06 7.20 -10.69
C GLU A 147 7.45 7.15 -9.20
N ASP A 148 6.50 6.83 -8.33
CA ASP A 148 6.72 6.68 -6.89
C ASP A 148 7.73 5.55 -6.57
N GLU A 149 7.60 4.41 -7.23
CA GLU A 149 8.51 3.27 -7.08
C GLU A 149 9.92 3.55 -7.65
N LEU A 150 10.02 4.36 -8.71
CA LEU A 150 11.28 4.83 -9.28
C LEU A 150 11.94 5.87 -8.37
N MET A 151 11.16 6.82 -7.87
CA MET A 151 11.60 7.84 -6.93
C MET A 151 12.14 7.19 -5.66
N LEU A 152 11.47 6.18 -5.12
CA LEU A 152 11.96 5.44 -3.96
C LEU A 152 13.31 4.76 -4.23
N MET A 153 13.51 4.18 -5.42
CA MET A 153 14.81 3.64 -5.83
C MET A 153 15.90 4.73 -5.89
N ARG A 154 15.56 5.92 -6.42
CA ARG A 154 16.49 7.06 -6.48
C ARG A 154 16.86 7.55 -5.08
N ILE A 155 15.90 7.65 -4.17
CA ILE A 155 16.13 8.04 -2.76
C ILE A 155 17.13 7.09 -2.12
N ILE A 156 16.92 5.77 -2.22
CA ILE A 156 17.81 4.75 -1.64
C ILE A 156 19.23 4.90 -2.20
N LYS A 157 19.37 4.95 -3.53
CA LYS A 157 20.68 5.06 -4.19
C LYS A 157 21.40 6.36 -3.87
N ALA A 158 20.71 7.50 -3.93
CA ALA A 158 21.29 8.81 -3.66
C ALA A 158 21.71 8.96 -2.19
N SER A 159 21.11 8.18 -1.28
CA SER A 159 21.47 8.13 0.14
C SER A 159 22.66 7.19 0.43
N GLY A 160 23.23 6.54 -0.60
CA GLY A 160 24.30 5.57 -0.43
C GLY A 160 23.88 4.28 0.27
N LEU A 161 22.56 4.01 0.35
CA LEU A 161 22.04 2.79 0.96
C LEU A 161 22.16 1.60 -0.02
N PRO A 162 22.48 0.39 0.47
CA PRO A 162 22.47 -0.80 -0.37
C PRO A 162 21.04 -1.12 -0.84
N VAL A 163 20.89 -1.58 -2.08
CA VAL A 163 19.65 -2.18 -2.58
C VAL A 163 19.73 -3.69 -2.35
N THR A 164 18.66 -4.29 -1.81
CA THR A 164 18.59 -5.75 -1.60
C THR A 164 18.76 -6.51 -2.91
N GLU A 165 19.23 -7.76 -2.83
CA GLU A 165 19.38 -8.59 -4.02
C GLU A 165 18.04 -9.06 -4.57
N ARG A 166 18.02 -9.39 -5.87
CA ARG A 166 16.84 -9.97 -6.52
C ARG A 166 16.44 -11.28 -5.83
N GLY A 167 15.18 -11.36 -5.42
CA GLY A 167 14.63 -12.59 -4.83
C GLY A 167 14.99 -12.82 -3.37
N HIS A 168 15.69 -11.88 -2.72
CA HIS A 168 15.96 -11.94 -1.27
C HIS A 168 14.65 -12.01 -0.47
N LEU A 169 13.64 -11.26 -0.92
CA LEU A 169 12.32 -11.22 -0.31
C LEU A 169 11.31 -12.01 -1.14
N VAL A 170 10.65 -12.96 -0.49
CA VAL A 170 9.38 -13.50 -0.99
C VAL A 170 8.32 -12.44 -0.73
N SER A 171 7.89 -11.75 -1.80
CA SER A 171 6.80 -10.77 -1.73
C SER A 171 5.58 -11.40 -1.05
N ARG A 172 5.29 -10.97 0.18
CA ARG A 172 4.05 -11.34 0.84
C ARG A 172 2.96 -10.38 0.41
N HIS A 173 1.79 -10.92 0.12
CA HIS A 173 0.62 -10.10 -0.14
C HIS A 173 0.07 -9.63 1.20
N HIS A 174 0.38 -8.41 1.64
CA HIS A 174 -0.10 -7.90 2.94
C HIS A 174 -1.61 -7.59 2.98
N GLY A 175 -2.21 -7.51 1.80
CA GLY A 175 -3.62 -7.24 1.64
C GLY A 175 -4.09 -7.43 0.21
N ILE A 176 -5.28 -6.92 -0.06
CA ILE A 176 -5.88 -6.88 -1.40
C ILE A 176 -5.75 -5.47 -1.93
N HIS A 177 -5.02 -5.31 -3.04
CA HIS A 177 -4.86 -4.03 -3.70
C HIS A 177 -6.04 -3.80 -4.66
N LEU A 178 -6.92 -2.85 -4.32
CA LEU A 178 -8.13 -2.53 -5.08
C LEU A 178 -7.84 -2.02 -6.50
N GLY A 179 -6.70 -1.35 -6.73
CA GLY A 179 -6.24 -0.97 -8.06
C GLY A 179 -6.07 -2.13 -9.03
N THR A 180 -5.82 -3.34 -8.53
CA THR A 180 -5.84 -4.56 -9.36
C THR A 180 -7.22 -4.82 -9.97
N LEU A 181 -8.28 -4.44 -9.26
CA LEU A 181 -9.67 -4.55 -9.70
C LEU A 181 -10.01 -3.39 -10.66
N ARG A 182 -9.45 -2.18 -10.43
CA ARG A 182 -9.60 -1.01 -11.33
C ARG A 182 -9.05 -1.25 -12.73
N ASP A 183 -7.86 -1.85 -12.86
CA ASP A 183 -7.18 -2.12 -14.15
C ASP A 183 -7.86 -3.26 -14.99
N GLN A 184 -9.11 -3.61 -14.67
CA GLN A 184 -9.85 -4.71 -15.29
C GLN A 184 -11.05 -4.26 -16.12
N ARG A 185 -11.31 -2.95 -16.27
CA ARG A 185 -12.53 -2.43 -16.90
C ARG A 185 -12.80 -2.99 -18.31
N ASP A 186 -11.76 -3.29 -19.07
CA ASP A 186 -11.87 -3.85 -20.43
C ASP A 186 -11.72 -5.39 -20.49
N LYS A 187 -11.46 -6.02 -19.35
CA LYS A 187 -11.27 -7.48 -19.26
C LYS A 187 -12.61 -8.19 -19.10
N THR A 188 -12.72 -9.39 -19.65
CA THR A 188 -13.91 -10.25 -19.47
C THR A 188 -14.06 -10.64 -18.01
N LEU A 189 -15.29 -10.91 -17.55
CA LEU A 189 -15.56 -11.35 -16.17
C LEU A 189 -14.68 -12.54 -15.74
N GLN A 190 -14.39 -13.46 -16.66
CA GLN A 190 -13.51 -14.61 -16.42
C GLN A 190 -12.06 -14.19 -16.15
N GLN A 191 -11.54 -13.22 -16.92
CA GLN A 191 -10.20 -12.65 -16.70
C GLN A 191 -10.13 -11.93 -15.34
N ARG A 192 -11.19 -11.22 -14.95
CA ARG A 192 -11.28 -10.58 -13.62
C ARG A 192 -11.23 -11.61 -12.51
N ARG A 193 -12.06 -12.65 -12.60
CA ARG A 193 -12.06 -13.77 -11.64
C ARG A 193 -10.70 -14.44 -11.53
N ASN A 194 -10.02 -14.67 -12.65
CA ASN A 194 -8.69 -15.29 -12.65
C ASN A 194 -7.64 -14.40 -11.96
N ALA A 195 -7.73 -13.08 -12.12
CA ALA A 195 -6.82 -12.14 -11.46
C ALA A 195 -7.05 -12.03 -9.95
N VAL A 196 -8.30 -12.14 -9.48
CA VAL A 196 -8.58 -12.21 -8.04
C VAL A 196 -8.11 -13.56 -7.47
N LYS A 197 -8.38 -14.68 -8.17
CA LYS A 197 -7.94 -16.03 -7.79
C LYS A 197 -6.44 -16.17 -7.62
N SER A 198 -5.65 -15.49 -8.46
CA SER A 198 -4.19 -15.56 -8.35
C SER A 198 -3.61 -14.72 -7.21
N ARG A 199 -4.42 -13.89 -6.54
CA ARG A 199 -3.93 -12.87 -5.59
C ARG A 199 -4.55 -12.96 -4.20
N VAL A 200 -5.72 -13.58 -4.06
CA VAL A 200 -6.42 -13.70 -2.79
C VAL A 200 -6.47 -15.17 -2.38
N SER A 201 -5.82 -15.52 -1.27
CA SER A 201 -5.98 -16.86 -0.70
C SER A 201 -7.41 -17.05 -0.16
N VAL A 202 -7.87 -18.30 -0.08
CA VAL A 202 -9.19 -18.62 0.48
C VAL A 202 -9.33 -18.05 1.89
N GLU A 203 -8.29 -18.15 2.71
CA GLU A 203 -8.25 -17.61 4.07
C GLU A 203 -8.47 -16.10 4.11
N LYS A 204 -7.80 -15.36 3.22
CA LYS A 204 -7.99 -13.90 3.10
C LYS A 204 -9.40 -13.58 2.62
N ALA A 205 -9.92 -14.32 1.64
CA ALA A 205 -11.28 -14.15 1.17
C ALA A 205 -12.32 -14.40 2.29
N LEU A 206 -12.12 -15.41 3.13
CA LEU A 206 -12.98 -15.70 4.27
C LEU A 206 -12.89 -14.62 5.36
N TYR A 207 -11.68 -14.14 5.66
CA TYR A 207 -11.48 -13.00 6.54
C TYR A 207 -12.25 -11.77 6.05
N TRP A 208 -12.19 -11.48 4.75
CA TRP A 208 -12.93 -10.38 4.13
C TRP A 208 -14.43 -10.55 4.22
N LEU A 209 -14.98 -11.75 4.00
CA LEU A 209 -16.42 -11.96 4.17
C LEU A 209 -16.90 -11.63 5.57
N ASN A 210 -16.15 -12.07 6.58
CA ASN A 210 -16.48 -11.76 7.96
C ASN A 210 -16.44 -10.25 8.24
N LEU A 211 -15.59 -9.50 7.53
CA LEU A 211 -15.57 -8.04 7.60
C LEU A 211 -16.77 -7.40 6.92
N VAL A 212 -17.14 -7.87 5.72
CA VAL A 212 -18.25 -7.32 4.93
C VAL A 212 -19.60 -7.45 5.65
N ASP A 213 -19.74 -8.45 6.52
CA ASP A 213 -20.94 -8.65 7.32
C ASP A 213 -21.05 -7.75 8.56
N THR A 214 -20.02 -6.97 8.89
CA THR A 214 -20.07 -6.04 10.02
C THR A 214 -20.90 -4.79 9.72
N PRO A 215 -21.71 -4.28 10.68
CA PRO A 215 -22.45 -3.03 10.50
C PRO A 215 -21.57 -1.83 10.14
N GLU A 216 -20.38 -1.75 10.72
CA GLU A 216 -19.40 -0.68 10.52
C GLU A 216 -18.90 -0.67 9.08
N TYR A 217 -18.48 -1.83 8.55
CA TYR A 217 -18.08 -1.96 7.15
C TYR A 217 -19.23 -1.56 6.22
N ARG A 218 -20.45 -2.03 6.49
CA ARG A 218 -21.62 -1.68 5.66
C ARG A 218 -21.90 -0.17 5.68
N GLY A 219 -21.65 0.50 6.80
CA GLY A 219 -21.72 1.96 6.91
C GLY A 219 -20.70 2.64 6.00
N ILE A 220 -19.42 2.29 6.13
CA ILE A 220 -18.33 2.82 5.30
C ILE A 220 -18.58 2.53 3.82
N PHE A 221 -19.00 1.31 3.51
CA PHE A 221 -19.29 0.88 2.15
C PHE A 221 -20.43 1.69 1.52
N LYS A 222 -21.48 2.00 2.28
CA LYS A 222 -22.56 2.89 1.82
C LYS A 222 -22.06 4.30 1.50
N GLU A 223 -21.11 4.84 2.26
CA GLU A 223 -20.52 6.14 1.95
C GLU A 223 -19.64 6.10 0.71
N ILE A 224 -18.85 5.03 0.53
CA ILE A 224 -18.13 4.78 -0.73
C ILE A 224 -19.13 4.70 -1.90
N ILE A 225 -20.28 4.06 -1.70
CA ILE A 225 -21.34 3.97 -2.72
C ILE A 225 -21.84 5.32 -3.18
N LYS A 226 -22.00 6.26 -2.26
CA LYS A 226 -22.47 7.61 -2.61
C LYS A 226 -21.43 8.40 -3.40
N ARG A 227 -20.15 8.11 -3.19
CA ARG A 227 -19.03 8.92 -3.71
C ARG A 227 -18.41 8.38 -4.99
N ASP A 228 -18.33 7.06 -5.15
CA ASP A 228 -17.61 6.44 -6.26
C ASP A 228 -18.27 5.13 -6.72
N LEU A 229 -19.11 5.21 -7.77
CA LEU A 229 -19.78 4.07 -8.38
C LEU A 229 -18.82 2.99 -8.91
N GLN A 230 -17.61 3.36 -9.30
CA GLN A 230 -16.61 2.41 -9.76
C GLN A 230 -16.08 1.57 -8.59
N ALA A 231 -15.75 2.24 -7.47
CA ALA A 231 -15.36 1.56 -6.23
C ALA A 231 -16.43 0.60 -5.73
N VAL A 232 -17.72 0.97 -5.86
CA VAL A 232 -18.85 0.07 -5.52
C VAL A 232 -18.80 -1.21 -6.30
N TRP A 233 -18.65 -1.09 -7.61
CA TRP A 233 -18.67 -2.24 -8.49
C TRP A 233 -17.53 -3.20 -8.12
N GLU A 234 -16.34 -2.68 -7.84
CA GLU A 234 -15.16 -3.47 -7.46
C GLU A 234 -15.34 -4.20 -6.14
N LEU A 235 -15.83 -3.50 -5.11
CA LEU A 235 -16.09 -4.10 -3.81
C LEU A 235 -17.22 -5.13 -3.87
N ARG A 236 -18.25 -4.91 -4.69
CA ARG A 236 -19.33 -5.90 -4.93
C ARG A 236 -18.82 -7.14 -5.64
N GLU A 237 -17.97 -6.99 -6.67
CA GLU A 237 -17.41 -8.15 -7.36
C GLU A 237 -16.47 -8.94 -6.46
N LEU A 238 -15.68 -8.25 -5.63
CA LEU A 238 -14.86 -8.90 -4.61
C LEU A 238 -15.73 -9.65 -3.60
N GLU A 239 -16.80 -9.04 -3.09
CA GLU A 239 -17.76 -9.68 -2.18
C GLU A 239 -18.37 -10.94 -2.81
N LYS A 240 -18.93 -10.83 -4.02
CA LYS A 240 -19.52 -11.97 -4.76
C LYS A 240 -18.52 -13.11 -4.93
N TYR A 241 -17.28 -12.76 -5.29
CA TYR A 241 -16.23 -13.74 -5.47
C TYR A 241 -15.89 -14.46 -4.16
N CYS A 242 -15.76 -13.71 -3.06
CA CYS A 242 -15.50 -14.31 -1.76
C CYS A 242 -16.66 -15.22 -1.33
N ARG A 243 -17.91 -14.79 -1.52
CA ARG A 243 -19.13 -15.58 -1.24
C ARG A 243 -19.14 -16.90 -2.00
N GLN A 244 -18.83 -16.86 -3.30
CA GLN A 244 -18.73 -18.03 -4.17
C GLN A 244 -17.71 -19.05 -3.64
N ILE A 245 -16.53 -18.60 -3.20
CA ILE A 245 -15.49 -19.50 -2.66
C ILE A 245 -15.89 -20.09 -1.31
N ALA A 246 -16.59 -19.31 -0.48
CA ALA A 246 -17.07 -19.77 0.81
C ALA A 246 -18.27 -20.72 0.73
N GLY A 247 -18.79 -20.99 -0.48
CA GLY A 247 -20.01 -21.76 -0.65
C GLY A 247 -21.25 -21.08 -0.07
N ARG A 248 -21.23 -19.74 0.07
CA ARG A 248 -22.33 -18.93 0.60
C ARG A 248 -22.97 -18.14 -0.56
N PRO A 249 -24.29 -18.21 -0.77
CA PRO A 249 -24.97 -17.38 -1.76
C PRO A 249 -24.98 -15.89 -1.40
#